data_AF-A0A7V7KJI5-F1
#
_entry.id   AF-A0A7V7KJI5-F1
#
_cell.length_a   1.000
_cell.length_b   1.000
_cell.length_c   1.000
_cell.angle_alpha   90.00
_cell.angle_beta   90.00
_cell.angle_gamma   90.00
#
_symmetry.space_group_name_H-M   'P 1'
#
loop_
_entity.id
_entity.type
_entity.pdbx_description
1 polymer ?
#
loop_
_entity_poly.entity_id
_entity_poly.type
_entity_poly.pdbx_seq_one_letter_code
_entity_poly.pdbx_strand_id
1 'polypeptide(L)'
;MGMTPSPRPARVIDLETMRRKLQAKQRLVRLSPELDGLEMVYSLASDPDSLYGMPILAWGLREDGEVVGLVPWMEALTACHQLDDSEHGCFVGYRDPETEELLDVAPAHKACELEHAAAYFDYEETREITLIQQIPDTQGTHALCIDDDNRPWQLKQVFGWRLYSDGNIEALLADETLVESTPILPGDSCLYPGRSRHRVVYFFQRSIANRIREQDPCTLEALALMVVTDGSG
;
A
#
# COMPACT_ATOMS: atom_id res chain seq x y z
N MET A 1 -22.29 -11.40 55.40
CA MET A 1 -21.58 -10.44 54.53
C MET A 1 -22.09 -10.66 53.11
N GLY A 2 -23.04 -9.84 52.67
CA GLY A 2 -23.68 -9.98 51.36
C GLY A 2 -22.87 -9.28 50.28
N MET A 3 -22.62 -9.97 49.17
CA MET A 3 -22.06 -9.38 47.95
C MET A 3 -23.16 -8.61 47.24
N THR A 4 -23.01 -7.29 47.14
CA THR A 4 -23.88 -6.43 46.34
C THR A 4 -23.56 -6.64 44.86
N PRO A 5 -24.50 -7.10 44.01
CA PRO A 5 -24.25 -7.19 42.58
C PRO A 5 -24.14 -5.78 41.98
N SER A 6 -23.10 -5.56 41.17
CA SER A 6 -22.90 -4.32 40.40
C SER A 6 -24.07 -4.11 39.43
N PRO A 7 -24.72 -2.93 39.39
CA PRO A 7 -25.93 -2.71 38.61
C PRO A 7 -25.63 -2.16 37.20
N ARG A 8 -24.49 -2.51 36.59
CA ARG A 8 -24.21 -2.05 35.21
C ARG A 8 -24.96 -2.96 34.22
N PRO A 9 -26.01 -2.48 33.53
CA PRO A 9 -26.65 -3.26 32.48
C PRO A 9 -25.62 -3.54 31.39
N ALA A 10 -25.65 -4.75 30.84
CA ALA A 10 -24.84 -5.12 29.68
C ALA A 10 -25.13 -4.14 28.54
N ARG A 11 -24.14 -3.35 28.16
CA ARG A 11 -24.25 -2.38 27.08
C ARG A 11 -24.05 -3.14 25.78
N VAL A 12 -25.11 -3.29 25.00
CA VAL A 12 -25.02 -3.87 23.64
C VAL A 12 -24.22 -2.89 22.79
N ILE A 13 -23.02 -3.31 22.38
CA ILE A 13 -22.17 -2.55 21.47
C ILE A 13 -22.51 -3.03 20.08
N ASP A 14 -22.97 -2.12 19.22
CA ASP A 14 -23.14 -2.40 17.80
C ASP A 14 -21.76 -2.44 17.12
N LEU A 15 -21.28 -3.67 16.88
CA LEU A 15 -19.98 -3.90 16.24
C LEU A 15 -19.91 -3.35 14.82
N GLU A 16 -21.02 -3.30 14.07
CA GLU A 16 -21.01 -2.81 12.68
C GLU A 16 -20.79 -1.31 12.63
N THR A 17 -21.51 -0.56 13.47
CA THR A 17 -21.31 0.89 13.61
C THR A 17 -19.91 1.22 14.11
N MET A 18 -19.35 0.43 15.04
CA MET A 18 -17.96 0.62 15.51
C MET A 18 -16.94 0.33 14.42
N ARG A 19 -17.10 -0.75 13.64
CA ARG A 19 -16.22 -1.07 12.51
C ARG A 19 -16.23 0.01 11.46
N ARG A 20 -17.41 0.51 11.06
CA ARG A 20 -17.52 1.62 10.08
C ARG A 20 -16.82 2.89 10.56
N LYS A 21 -16.96 3.23 11.84
CA LYS A 21 -16.26 4.38 12.44
C LYS A 21 -14.75 4.20 12.45
N LEU A 22 -14.27 3.00 12.73
CA LEU A 22 -12.84 2.70 12.73
C LEU A 22 -12.27 2.76 11.31
N GLN A 23 -13.00 2.21 10.33
CA GLN A 23 -12.63 2.26 8.92
C GLN A 23 -12.59 3.69 8.38
N ALA A 24 -13.56 4.53 8.74
CA ALA A 24 -13.55 5.94 8.37
C ALA A 24 -12.28 6.64 8.88
N LYS A 25 -11.89 6.40 10.14
CA LYS A 25 -10.65 6.96 10.70
C LYS A 25 -9.38 6.53 9.96
N GLN A 26 -9.37 5.31 9.42
CA GLN A 26 -8.23 4.76 8.67
C GLN A 26 -8.18 5.24 7.22
N ARG A 27 -9.18 6.01 6.76
CA ARG A 27 -9.24 6.56 5.41
C ARG A 27 -8.06 7.50 5.16
N LEU A 28 -7.32 7.24 4.09
CA LEU A 28 -6.24 8.10 3.63
C LEU A 28 -6.82 9.34 2.94
N VAL A 29 -6.31 10.52 3.29
CA VAL A 29 -6.77 11.81 2.75
C VAL A 29 -5.70 12.52 1.94
N ARG A 30 -4.41 12.21 2.19
CA ARG A 30 -3.30 12.83 1.47
C ARG A 30 -2.09 11.90 1.43
N LEU A 31 -1.34 11.96 0.34
CA LEU A 31 -0.07 11.26 0.17
C LEU A 31 1.08 12.25 -0.04
N SER A 32 2.28 11.84 0.37
CA SER A 32 3.55 12.43 -0.05
C SER A 32 4.53 11.32 -0.43
N PRO A 33 5.20 11.38 -1.60
CA PRO A 33 6.24 10.42 -1.96
C PRO A 33 7.38 10.40 -0.93
N GLU A 34 7.93 9.22 -0.67
CA GLU A 34 9.22 9.11 0.04
C GLU A 34 10.36 9.36 -0.95
N LEU A 35 11.25 10.28 -0.59
CA LEU A 35 12.36 10.80 -1.41
C LEU A 35 13.69 10.84 -0.63
N ASP A 36 13.67 10.61 0.67
CA ASP A 36 14.80 10.66 1.59
C ASP A 36 15.35 9.26 1.90
N GLY A 37 14.69 8.21 1.41
CA GLY A 37 15.19 6.82 1.48
C GLY A 37 14.82 6.07 2.76
N LEU A 38 13.82 6.55 3.52
CA LEU A 38 13.33 5.84 4.70
C LEU A 38 12.74 4.48 4.31
N GLU A 39 12.93 3.52 5.21
CA GLU A 39 12.54 2.14 5.00
C GLU A 39 11.61 1.66 6.11
N MET A 40 10.69 0.78 5.74
CA MET A 40 10.00 -0.07 6.68
C MET A 40 10.94 -1.20 7.12
N VAL A 41 10.98 -1.47 8.42
CA VAL A 41 11.61 -2.66 8.98
C VAL A 41 10.53 -3.67 9.34
N TYR A 42 10.74 -4.91 8.91
CA TYR A 42 9.83 -6.02 9.20
C TYR A 42 10.60 -7.32 9.49
N SER A 43 9.95 -8.23 10.20
CA SER A 43 10.43 -9.60 10.44
C SER A 43 9.53 -10.62 9.76
N LEU A 44 10.04 -11.82 9.54
CA LEU A 44 9.30 -12.95 8.98
C LEU A 44 9.20 -14.06 10.04
N ALA A 45 8.07 -14.75 10.18
CA ALA A 45 7.98 -15.83 11.18
C ALA A 45 8.88 -17.02 10.85
N SER A 46 9.26 -17.20 9.57
CA SER A 46 10.22 -18.22 9.16
C SER A 46 11.65 -17.91 9.64
N ASP A 47 11.96 -16.65 9.92
CA ASP A 47 13.28 -16.18 10.37
C ASP A 47 13.14 -14.99 11.34
N PRO A 48 12.66 -15.25 12.58
CA PRO A 48 12.32 -14.19 13.53
C PRO A 48 13.54 -13.44 14.09
N ASP A 49 14.75 -14.00 13.94
CA ASP A 49 16.00 -13.40 14.41
C ASP A 49 16.57 -12.38 13.41
N SER A 50 16.02 -12.33 12.18
CA SER A 50 16.43 -11.42 11.11
C SER A 50 15.44 -10.29 10.91
N LEU A 51 15.97 -9.10 10.61
CA LEU A 51 15.19 -7.93 10.23
C LEU A 51 15.48 -7.55 8.78
N TYR A 52 14.43 -7.23 8.04
CA TYR A 52 14.49 -6.87 6.63
C TYR A 52 14.05 -5.42 6.43
N GLY A 53 14.77 -4.69 5.58
CA GLY A 53 14.41 -3.33 5.17
C GLY A 53 13.66 -3.35 3.84
N MET A 54 12.59 -2.58 3.74
CA MET A 54 11.84 -2.34 2.51
C MET A 54 11.65 -0.82 2.33
N PRO A 55 12.08 -0.23 1.20
CA PRO A 55 11.86 1.19 0.94
C PRO A 55 10.39 1.57 1.05
N ILE A 56 10.12 2.64 1.81
CA ILE A 56 8.81 3.26 1.83
C ILE A 56 8.61 3.93 0.47
N LEU A 57 7.43 3.76 -0.12
CA LEU A 57 7.09 4.39 -1.38
C LEU A 57 6.49 5.78 -1.17
N ALA A 58 5.60 5.89 -0.19
CA ALA A 58 4.93 7.14 0.16
C ALA A 58 4.52 7.14 1.63
N TRP A 59 4.26 8.33 2.15
CA TRP A 59 3.59 8.55 3.42
C TRP A 59 2.14 8.95 3.16
N GLY A 60 1.24 8.47 4.02
CA GLY A 60 -0.18 8.77 3.95
C GLY A 60 -0.68 9.40 5.25
N LEU A 61 -1.44 10.48 5.13
CA LEU A 61 -2.21 11.05 6.23
C LEU A 61 -3.59 10.41 6.27
N ARG A 62 -4.00 9.96 7.45
CA ARG A 62 -5.33 9.43 7.73
C ARG A 62 -6.25 10.53 8.28
N GLU A 63 -7.56 10.30 8.22
CA GLU A 63 -8.56 11.23 8.77
C GLU A 63 -8.41 11.51 10.25
N ASP A 64 -7.90 10.56 11.02
CA ASP A 64 -7.65 10.74 12.45
C ASP A 64 -6.35 11.50 12.77
N GLY A 65 -5.63 11.93 11.74
CA GLY A 65 -4.36 12.65 11.85
C GLY A 65 -3.14 11.74 11.93
N GLU A 66 -3.32 10.42 11.94
CA GLU A 66 -2.19 9.49 11.93
C GLU A 66 -1.46 9.54 10.57
N VAL A 67 -0.14 9.56 10.62
CA VAL A 67 0.72 9.46 9.44
C VAL A 67 1.36 8.10 9.39
N VAL A 68 1.22 7.42 8.26
CA VAL A 68 1.67 6.04 8.05
C VAL A 68 2.55 5.94 6.81
N GLY A 69 3.63 5.17 6.91
CA GLY A 69 4.41 4.75 5.74
C GLY A 69 3.64 3.72 4.93
N LEU A 70 3.78 3.77 3.60
CA LEU A 70 3.12 2.91 2.64
C LEU A 70 4.14 2.17 1.78
N VAL A 71 3.96 0.87 1.64
CA VAL A 71 4.83 -0.01 0.83
C VAL A 71 4.00 -0.83 -0.18
N PRO A 72 4.48 -1.04 -1.41
CA PRO A 72 3.84 -1.98 -2.34
C PRO A 72 3.98 -3.39 -1.77
N TRP A 73 2.87 -3.94 -1.30
CA TRP A 73 2.85 -5.24 -0.62
C TRP A 73 1.70 -6.08 -1.16
N MET A 74 2.03 -7.24 -1.71
CA MET A 74 1.06 -8.12 -2.37
C MET A 74 0.25 -7.33 -3.40
N GLU A 75 -1.06 -7.17 -3.21
CA GLU A 75 -1.93 -6.53 -4.21
C GLU A 75 -2.29 -5.06 -3.93
N ALA A 76 -1.66 -4.44 -2.93
CA ALA A 76 -2.01 -3.08 -2.51
C ALA A 76 -0.79 -2.24 -2.12
N LEU A 77 -0.97 -0.92 -2.18
CA LEU A 77 -0.09 0.00 -1.48
C LEU A 77 -0.53 0.01 0.00
N THR A 78 0.18 -0.75 0.83
CA THR A 78 -0.27 -1.14 2.17
C THR A 78 0.38 -0.27 3.23
N ALA A 79 -0.40 0.14 4.23
CA ALA A 79 0.16 0.85 5.39
C ALA A 79 0.99 -0.10 6.25
N CYS A 80 2.20 0.31 6.63
CA CYS A 80 3.17 -0.56 7.28
C CYS A 80 2.60 -1.19 8.57
N HIS A 81 1.87 -0.44 9.39
CA HIS A 81 1.22 -0.95 10.62
C HIS A 81 0.13 -2.01 10.38
N GLN A 82 -0.32 -2.22 9.14
CA GLN A 82 -1.26 -3.29 8.80
C GLN A 82 -0.54 -4.60 8.48
N LEU A 83 0.79 -4.58 8.31
CA LEU A 83 1.60 -5.78 8.16
C LEU A 83 1.83 -6.38 9.54
N ASP A 84 0.90 -7.22 9.96
CA ASP A 84 0.96 -8.01 11.18
C ASP A 84 0.50 -9.43 10.91
N ASP A 85 1.02 -10.00 9.82
CA ASP A 85 0.72 -11.38 9.44
C ASP A 85 1.94 -12.25 9.73
N SER A 86 1.76 -13.28 10.54
CA SER A 86 2.82 -14.25 10.84
C SER A 86 3.38 -14.90 9.58
N GLU A 87 2.58 -15.12 8.54
CA GLU A 87 3.03 -15.82 7.34
C GLU A 87 3.79 -14.89 6.39
N HIS A 88 3.38 -13.62 6.30
CA HIS A 88 3.86 -12.69 5.28
C HIS A 88 4.82 -11.62 5.82
N GLY A 89 4.70 -11.22 7.09
CA GLY A 89 5.63 -10.31 7.75
C GLY A 89 4.97 -9.46 8.82
N CYS A 90 5.75 -9.13 9.85
CA CYS A 90 5.33 -8.27 10.96
C CYS A 90 6.15 -6.98 10.97
N PHE A 91 5.48 -5.85 10.97
CA PHE A 91 6.08 -4.52 11.05
C PHE A 91 6.77 -4.30 12.40
N VAL A 92 7.98 -3.77 12.34
CA VAL A 92 8.81 -3.47 13.53
C VAL A 92 8.95 -1.97 13.74
N GLY A 93 9.17 -1.20 12.68
CA GLY A 93 9.37 0.25 12.76
C GLY A 93 9.82 0.86 11.44
N TYR A 94 10.05 2.16 11.44
CA TYR A 94 10.64 2.89 10.33
C TYR A 94 12.14 3.10 10.58
N ARG A 95 12.99 2.84 9.60
CA ARG A 95 14.43 3.04 9.71
C ARG A 95 14.89 4.13 8.77
N ASP A 96 15.73 5.01 9.28
CA ASP A 96 16.59 5.87 8.47
C ASP A 96 17.91 5.13 8.19
N PRO A 97 18.20 4.72 6.94
CA PRO A 97 19.43 4.00 6.61
C PRO A 97 20.70 4.84 6.77
N GLU A 98 20.62 6.16 6.75
CA GLU A 98 21.79 7.04 6.91
C GLU A 98 22.23 7.10 8.38
N THR A 99 21.27 7.17 9.30
CA THR A 99 21.55 7.27 10.75
C THR A 99 21.45 5.93 11.48
N GLU A 100 20.92 4.90 10.83
CA GLU A 100 20.51 3.61 11.42
C GLU A 100 19.49 3.75 12.55
N GLU A 101 18.82 4.91 12.67
CA GLU A 101 17.80 5.15 13.68
C GLU A 101 16.52 4.37 13.34
N LEU A 102 15.97 3.68 14.34
CA LEU A 102 14.67 3.00 14.27
C LEU A 102 13.63 3.83 15.02
N LEU A 103 12.55 4.18 14.32
CA LEU A 103 11.46 5.04 14.76
C LEU A 103 10.17 4.22 14.82
N ASP A 104 9.44 4.31 15.92
CA ASP A 104 8.13 3.63 16.06
C ASP A 104 7.00 4.33 15.29
N VAL A 105 7.19 5.61 14.97
CA VAL A 105 6.20 6.49 14.33
C VAL A 105 6.81 7.25 13.16
N ALA A 106 5.94 7.79 12.29
CA ALA A 106 6.38 8.62 11.18
C ALA A 106 7.26 9.81 11.65
N PRO A 107 8.32 10.16 10.90
CA PRO A 107 9.14 11.32 11.22
C PRO A 107 8.32 12.63 11.25
N ALA A 108 8.66 13.51 12.19
CA ALA A 108 7.93 14.76 12.41
C ALA A 108 7.86 15.66 11.16
N HIS A 109 8.88 15.63 10.30
CA HIS A 109 8.89 16.42 9.08
C HIS A 109 7.85 15.93 8.05
N LYS A 110 7.64 14.60 7.93
CA LYS A 110 6.58 14.03 7.07
C LYS A 110 5.19 14.35 7.60
N ALA A 111 5.02 14.33 8.92
CA ALA A 111 3.77 14.75 9.53
C ALA A 111 3.45 16.22 9.22
N CYS A 112 4.40 17.11 9.46
CA CYS A 112 4.26 18.54 9.13
C CYS A 112 3.95 18.77 7.65
N GLU A 113 4.66 18.10 6.74
CA GLU A 113 4.42 18.21 5.30
C GLU A 113 2.99 17.83 4.92
N LEU A 114 2.54 16.67 5.38
CA LEU A 114 1.21 16.13 5.06
C LEU A 114 0.08 16.95 5.67
N GLU A 115 0.22 17.39 6.93
CA GLU A 115 -0.76 18.23 7.61
C GLU A 115 -0.97 19.56 6.87
N HIS A 116 0.12 20.24 6.50
CA HIS A 116 0.03 21.50 5.76
C HIS A 116 -0.51 21.30 4.33
N ALA A 117 -0.11 20.21 3.66
CA ALA A 117 -0.64 19.88 2.35
C ALA A 117 -2.16 19.60 2.41
N ALA A 118 -2.61 18.81 3.39
CA ALA A 118 -4.02 18.50 3.57
C ALA A 118 -4.84 19.75 3.89
N ALA A 119 -4.34 20.65 4.77
CA ALA A 119 -5.02 21.89 5.10
C ALA A 119 -5.17 22.85 3.89
N TYR A 120 -4.21 22.85 2.96
CA TYR A 120 -4.28 23.69 1.76
C TYR A 120 -5.20 23.10 0.68
N PHE A 121 -5.12 21.78 0.46
CA PHE A 121 -5.89 21.07 -0.56
C PHE A 121 -7.16 20.44 0.01
N ASP A 122 -7.74 21.04 1.05
CA ASP A 122 -8.91 20.53 1.75
C ASP A 122 -10.02 20.15 0.76
N TYR A 123 -10.52 18.92 0.89
CA TYR A 123 -11.45 18.32 -0.06
C TYR A 123 -12.86 18.30 0.53
N GLU A 124 -13.80 18.91 -0.18
CA GLU A 124 -15.22 18.82 0.17
C GLU A 124 -15.79 17.47 -0.25
N GLU A 125 -16.31 16.72 0.72
CA GLU A 125 -16.84 15.38 0.46
C GLU A 125 -18.03 15.41 -0.50
N THR A 126 -17.88 14.72 -1.64
CA THR A 126 -18.95 14.56 -2.62
C THR A 126 -19.62 13.19 -2.47
N ARG A 127 -20.82 13.03 -3.08
CA ARG A 127 -21.54 11.74 -3.06
C ARG A 127 -20.86 10.64 -3.87
N GLU A 128 -20.05 11.02 -4.85
CA GLU A 128 -19.38 10.09 -5.75
C GLU A 128 -17.91 9.95 -5.36
N ILE A 129 -17.32 8.78 -5.61
CA ILE A 129 -15.90 8.57 -5.38
C ILE A 129 -15.15 9.34 -6.46
N THR A 130 -14.27 10.26 -6.05
CA THR A 130 -13.48 11.10 -6.96
C THR A 130 -12.01 10.94 -6.71
N LEU A 131 -11.21 11.13 -7.76
CA LEU A 131 -9.75 11.21 -7.65
C LEU A 131 -9.35 12.46 -6.84
N ILE A 132 -8.62 12.26 -5.74
CA ILE A 132 -8.09 13.35 -4.89
C ILE A 132 -6.67 13.72 -5.31
N GLN A 133 -5.82 12.72 -5.53
CA GLN A 133 -4.40 12.94 -5.75
C GLN A 133 -3.80 11.88 -6.66
N GLN A 134 -2.79 12.27 -7.41
CA GLN A 134 -1.93 11.36 -8.16
C GLN A 134 -0.46 11.65 -7.81
N ILE A 135 0.32 10.61 -7.53
CA ILE A 135 1.76 10.69 -7.29
C ILE A 135 2.52 9.76 -8.26
N PRO A 136 3.75 10.09 -8.66
CA PRO A 136 4.56 9.19 -9.48
C PRO A 136 5.06 8.00 -8.66
N ASP A 137 5.39 6.90 -9.32
CA ASP A 137 6.20 5.83 -8.72
C ASP A 137 7.67 6.23 -8.76
N THR A 138 8.34 6.19 -7.62
CA THR A 138 9.75 6.61 -7.48
C THR A 138 10.72 5.43 -7.34
N GLN A 139 10.20 4.22 -7.11
CA GLN A 139 10.99 3.04 -6.76
C GLN A 139 11.17 2.05 -7.93
N GLY A 140 10.50 2.30 -9.06
CA GLY A 140 10.46 1.38 -10.19
C GLY A 140 9.65 0.12 -9.86
N THR A 141 8.54 0.29 -9.16
CA THR A 141 7.62 -0.80 -8.83
C THR A 141 7.09 -1.46 -10.10
N HIS A 142 6.94 -2.78 -10.07
CA HIS A 142 6.33 -3.53 -11.16
C HIS A 142 5.09 -4.27 -10.67
N ALA A 143 4.13 -4.42 -11.56
CA ALA A 143 2.87 -5.11 -11.37
C ALA A 143 2.85 -6.41 -12.19
N LEU A 144 2.77 -7.55 -11.52
CA LEU A 144 2.40 -8.82 -12.12
C LEU A 144 0.88 -8.86 -12.25
N CYS A 145 0.43 -8.69 -13.48
CA CYS A 145 -0.99 -8.62 -13.84
C CYS A 145 -1.45 -9.97 -14.34
N ILE A 146 -2.48 -10.52 -13.71
CA ILE A 146 -3.10 -11.79 -14.06
C ILE A 146 -4.54 -11.51 -14.48
N ASP A 147 -4.83 -11.85 -15.74
CA ASP A 147 -6.18 -11.86 -16.29
C ASP A 147 -6.87 -13.19 -15.95
N ASP A 148 -7.96 -13.51 -16.63
CA ASP A 148 -8.56 -14.85 -16.55
C ASP A 148 -7.60 -15.96 -17.01
N ASP A 149 -7.89 -17.19 -16.60
CA ASP A 149 -7.01 -18.37 -16.63
C ASP A 149 -6.45 -18.77 -18.02
N ASN A 150 -6.94 -18.13 -19.09
CA ASN A 150 -6.56 -18.41 -20.47
C ASN A 150 -5.52 -17.44 -21.06
N ARG A 151 -5.06 -16.43 -20.32
CA ARG A 151 -4.04 -15.49 -20.79
C ARG A 151 -2.76 -15.59 -19.96
N PRO A 152 -1.57 -15.49 -20.58
CA PRO A 152 -0.33 -15.40 -19.82
C PRO A 152 -0.35 -14.14 -18.95
N TRP A 153 0.21 -14.25 -17.76
CA TRP A 153 0.45 -13.09 -16.89
C TRP A 153 1.36 -12.07 -17.58
N GLN A 154 1.23 -10.80 -17.19
CA GLN A 154 1.97 -9.68 -17.76
C GLN A 154 2.72 -8.95 -16.64
N LEU A 155 4.02 -8.73 -16.82
CA LEU A 155 4.80 -7.92 -15.88
C LEU A 155 4.95 -6.49 -16.41
N LYS A 156 4.20 -5.56 -15.83
CA LYS A 156 4.13 -4.15 -16.24
C LYS A 156 4.84 -3.24 -15.24
N GLN A 157 5.37 -2.12 -15.70
CA GLN A 157 5.86 -1.07 -14.81
C GLN A 157 4.68 -0.26 -14.24
N VAL A 158 4.76 0.08 -12.95
CA VAL A 158 3.86 1.06 -12.33
C VAL A 158 4.41 2.46 -12.58
N PHE A 159 3.57 3.35 -13.10
CA PHE A 159 3.95 4.74 -13.42
C PHE A 159 3.56 5.72 -12.30
N GLY A 160 2.63 5.32 -11.44
CA GLY A 160 2.18 6.16 -10.33
C GLY A 160 1.02 5.54 -9.58
N TRP A 161 0.46 6.32 -8.67
CA TRP A 161 -0.56 5.90 -7.73
C TRP A 161 -1.64 6.97 -7.64
N ARG A 162 -2.90 6.56 -7.62
CA ARG A 162 -4.07 7.42 -7.47
C ARG A 162 -4.70 7.20 -6.11
N LEU A 163 -4.88 8.26 -5.35
CA LEU A 163 -5.70 8.27 -4.13
C LEU A 163 -7.10 8.78 -4.48
N TYR A 164 -8.12 8.02 -4.09
CA TYR A 164 -9.53 8.39 -4.22
C TYR A 164 -10.14 8.86 -2.90
N SER A 165 -11.29 9.51 -2.97
CA SER A 165 -11.99 10.10 -1.81
C SER A 165 -12.55 9.11 -0.78
N ASP A 166 -12.55 7.83 -1.10
CA ASP A 166 -12.83 6.75 -0.15
C ASP A 166 -11.56 6.22 0.54
N GLY A 167 -10.39 6.78 0.23
CA GLY A 167 -9.09 6.37 0.76
C GLY A 167 -8.43 5.23 -0.01
N ASN A 168 -9.06 4.72 -1.06
CA ASN A 168 -8.47 3.66 -1.88
C ASN A 168 -7.31 4.20 -2.72
N ILE A 169 -6.28 3.38 -2.87
CA ILE A 169 -5.14 3.67 -3.73
C ILE A 169 -5.09 2.65 -4.88
N GLU A 170 -4.98 3.16 -6.11
CA GLU A 170 -4.77 2.31 -7.29
C GLU A 170 -3.45 2.62 -8.00
N ALA A 171 -2.74 1.57 -8.40
CA ALA A 171 -1.56 1.69 -9.26
C ALA A 171 -1.97 2.06 -10.70
N LEU A 172 -1.18 2.93 -11.32
CA LEU A 172 -1.32 3.32 -12.72
C LEU A 172 -0.37 2.51 -13.59
N LEU A 173 -0.95 1.82 -14.55
CA LEU A 173 -0.24 1.05 -15.57
C LEU A 173 -0.43 1.72 -16.94
N ALA A 174 0.51 1.52 -17.85
CA ALA A 174 0.40 2.03 -19.22
C ALA A 174 -0.24 1.01 -20.15
N ASP A 175 -1.11 1.50 -21.03
CA ASP A 175 -1.53 0.79 -22.23
C ASP A 175 -0.53 1.13 -23.35
N GLU A 176 0.37 0.19 -23.63
CA GLU A 176 1.44 0.35 -24.62
C GLU A 176 0.93 0.70 -26.03
N THR A 177 -0.32 0.35 -26.34
CA THR A 177 -0.94 0.66 -27.64
C THR A 177 -1.40 2.11 -27.77
N LEU A 178 -1.55 2.81 -26.64
CA LEU A 178 -1.99 4.21 -26.56
C LEU A 178 -0.85 5.18 -26.24
N VAL A 179 0.40 4.71 -26.17
CA VAL A 179 1.56 5.57 -25.86
C VAL A 179 1.91 6.42 -27.07
N GLU A 180 1.75 7.74 -26.92
CA GLU A 180 2.10 8.72 -27.96
C GLU A 180 3.51 9.29 -27.80
N SER A 181 4.02 9.38 -26.57
CA SER A 181 5.34 9.96 -26.27
C SER A 181 5.99 9.33 -25.05
N THR A 182 7.32 9.43 -24.98
CA THR A 182 8.11 8.99 -23.82
C THR A 182 9.04 10.13 -23.36
N PRO A 183 9.26 10.31 -22.04
CA PRO A 183 8.76 9.49 -20.93
C PRO A 183 7.25 9.64 -20.69
N ILE A 184 6.60 8.57 -20.24
CA ILE A 184 5.19 8.60 -19.81
C ILE A 184 5.12 9.31 -18.45
N LEU A 185 4.21 10.26 -18.32
CA LEU A 185 4.06 11.09 -17.12
C LEU A 185 2.68 10.94 -16.47
N PRO A 186 2.58 11.24 -15.16
CA PRO A 186 1.30 11.39 -14.48
C PRO A 186 0.33 12.30 -15.26
N GLY A 187 -0.77 11.71 -15.72
CA GLY A 187 -1.84 12.44 -16.45
C GLY A 187 -1.97 12.05 -17.91
N ASP A 188 -1.00 11.31 -18.46
CA ASP A 188 -1.07 10.80 -19.84
C ASP A 188 -2.27 9.86 -20.02
N SER A 189 -2.93 9.98 -21.18
CA SER A 189 -4.15 9.25 -21.53
C SER A 189 -3.96 7.74 -21.67
N CYS A 190 -2.71 7.28 -21.86
CA CYS A 190 -2.36 5.87 -21.90
C CYS A 190 -2.40 5.20 -20.52
N LEU A 191 -2.49 5.97 -19.42
CA LEU A 191 -2.50 5.43 -18.07
C LEU A 191 -3.90 5.00 -17.63
N TYR A 192 -3.99 3.81 -17.03
CA TYR A 192 -5.22 3.28 -16.44
C TYR A 192 -4.96 2.64 -15.07
N PRO A 193 -5.97 2.61 -14.16
CA PRO A 193 -5.85 1.89 -12.90
C PRO A 193 -5.73 0.38 -13.12
N GLY A 194 -4.75 -0.30 -12.52
CA GLY A 194 -4.47 -1.71 -12.80
C GLY A 194 -5.68 -2.64 -12.64
N ARG A 195 -6.44 -2.47 -11.54
CA ARG A 195 -7.64 -3.27 -11.23
C ARG A 195 -8.83 -3.00 -12.15
N SER A 196 -8.77 -1.97 -13.01
CA SER A 196 -9.81 -1.72 -14.02
C SER A 196 -9.76 -2.70 -15.19
N ARG A 197 -8.63 -3.39 -15.41
CA ARG A 197 -8.43 -4.31 -16.54
C ARG A 197 -7.91 -5.68 -16.15
N HIS A 198 -7.30 -5.81 -14.97
CA HIS A 198 -6.68 -7.04 -14.50
C HIS A 198 -7.43 -7.56 -13.27
N ARG A 199 -7.66 -8.87 -13.24
CA ARG A 199 -8.38 -9.53 -12.13
C ARG A 199 -7.54 -9.50 -10.86
N VAL A 200 -6.24 -9.79 -11.01
CA VAL A 200 -5.28 -9.79 -9.91
C VAL A 200 -4.05 -8.98 -10.34
N VAL A 201 -3.51 -8.20 -9.39
CA VAL A 201 -2.32 -7.38 -9.60
C VAL A 201 -1.43 -7.50 -8.38
N TYR A 202 -0.27 -8.16 -8.48
CA TYR A 202 0.73 -8.18 -7.41
C TYR A 202 1.86 -7.20 -7.68
N PHE A 203 2.36 -6.54 -6.64
CA PHE A 203 3.44 -5.60 -6.71
C PHE A 203 4.78 -6.21 -6.29
N PHE A 204 5.80 -5.90 -7.07
CA PHE A 204 7.17 -6.33 -6.85
C PHE A 204 8.11 -5.14 -6.91
N GLN A 205 9.10 -5.15 -6.02
CA GLN A 205 10.26 -4.26 -6.13
C GLN A 205 11.01 -4.51 -7.44
N ARG A 206 11.66 -3.46 -7.95
CA ARG A 206 12.43 -3.49 -9.20
C ARG A 206 13.41 -4.65 -9.30
N SER A 207 14.10 -4.98 -8.21
CA SER A 207 15.08 -6.07 -8.15
C SER A 207 14.44 -7.45 -8.38
N ILE A 208 13.27 -7.70 -7.77
CA ILE A 208 12.51 -8.93 -7.97
C ILE A 208 11.96 -8.96 -9.40
N ALA A 209 11.39 -7.85 -9.87
CA ALA A 209 10.86 -7.73 -11.23
C ALA A 209 11.91 -8.06 -12.30
N ASN A 210 13.16 -7.61 -12.12
CA ASN A 210 14.25 -7.93 -13.04
C ASN A 210 14.58 -9.43 -13.03
N ARG A 211 14.62 -10.07 -11.86
CA ARG A 211 14.81 -11.53 -11.77
C ARG A 211 13.70 -12.33 -12.46
N ILE A 212 12.46 -11.86 -12.37
CA ILE A 212 11.32 -12.45 -13.10
C ILE A 212 11.56 -12.34 -14.61
N ARG A 213 11.96 -11.16 -15.11
CA ARG A 213 12.28 -10.95 -16.54
C ARG A 213 13.42 -11.81 -17.04
N GLU A 214 14.43 -12.02 -16.20
CA GLU A 214 15.60 -12.86 -16.47
C GLU A 214 15.30 -14.36 -16.38
N GLN A 215 14.06 -14.74 -16.05
CA GLN A 215 13.63 -16.13 -15.86
C GLN A 215 14.44 -16.87 -14.78
N ASP A 216 14.80 -16.17 -13.70
CA ASP A 216 15.46 -16.77 -12.56
C ASP A 216 14.62 -17.95 -12.01
N PRO A 217 15.15 -19.19 -11.98
CA PRO A 217 14.37 -20.38 -11.62
C PRO A 217 13.75 -20.28 -10.23
N CYS A 218 14.52 -19.85 -9.24
CA CYS A 218 14.04 -19.73 -7.85
C CYS A 218 12.89 -18.72 -7.74
N THR A 219 13.00 -17.57 -8.43
CA THR A 219 11.96 -16.54 -8.43
C THR A 219 10.69 -17.02 -9.14
N LEU A 220 10.82 -17.73 -10.26
CA LEU A 220 9.66 -18.30 -10.98
C LEU A 220 8.96 -19.41 -10.19
N GLU A 221 9.70 -20.26 -9.48
CA GLU A 221 9.12 -21.27 -8.59
C GLU A 221 8.33 -20.63 -7.45
N ALA A 222 8.88 -19.59 -6.80
CA ALA A 222 8.18 -18.84 -5.76
C ALA A 222 6.90 -18.18 -6.30
N LEU A 223 6.96 -17.57 -7.49
CA LEU A 223 5.77 -17.02 -8.15
C LEU A 223 4.71 -18.08 -8.45
N ALA A 224 5.12 -19.26 -8.92
CA ALA A 224 4.19 -20.34 -9.21
C ALA A 224 3.42 -20.79 -7.96
N LEU A 225 4.10 -20.83 -6.80
CA LEU A 225 3.46 -21.13 -5.53
C LEU A 225 2.43 -20.05 -5.15
N MET A 226 2.77 -18.77 -5.29
CA MET A 226 1.86 -17.65 -5.00
C MET A 226 0.59 -17.66 -5.87
N VAL A 227 0.72 -17.96 -7.18
CA VAL A 227 -0.42 -17.94 -8.11
C VAL A 227 -1.33 -19.16 -7.91
N VAL A 228 -0.79 -20.30 -7.48
CA VAL A 228 -1.57 -21.54 -7.25
C VAL A 228 -2.40 -21.48 -5.96
N THR A 229 -1.91 -20.79 -4.93
CA THR A 229 -2.63 -20.66 -3.65
C THR A 229 -3.93 -19.84 -3.77
N ASP A 230 -3.95 -18.82 -4.62
CA ASP A 230 -5.13 -17.96 -4.80
C ASP A 230 -6.17 -18.54 -5.80
N GLY A 231 -5.86 -19.65 -6.48
CA GLY A 231 -6.82 -20.41 -7.31
C GLY A 231 -7.60 -21.48 -6.54
N SER A 232 -7.44 -21.55 -5.21
CA SER A 232 -7.97 -22.62 -4.34
C SER A 232 -9.01 -22.11 -3.32
N GLY A 233 -9.79 -21.08 -3.67
CA GLY A 233 -10.85 -20.48 -2.84
C GLY A 233 -12.24 -20.63 -3.45
#